data_AF-A0A926CN08-F1
#
_entry.id   AF-A0A926CN08-F1
#
_cell.length_a   1.000
_cell.length_b   1.000
_cell.length_c   1.000
_cell.angle_alpha   90.00
_cell.angle_beta   90.00
_cell.angle_gamma   90.00
#
_symmetry.space_group_name_H-M   'P 1'
#
loop_
_entity.id
_entity.type
_entity.pdbx_description
1 polymer ?
#
loop_
_entity_poly.entity_id
_entity_poly.type
_entity_poly.pdbx_seq_one_letter_code
_entity_poly.pdbx_strand_id
1 'polypeptide(L)'
;MKTTLEIPDLLFRRAKSAAAERGISLRELVSEALAEKLRVRENEEKPWLKAFGKLRRLRGETARINQIIKLEFDRIEPEDHR
;
A
#
# COMPACT_ATOMS: atom_id res chain seq x y z
N MET A 1 19.22 -24.11 4.44
CA MET A 1 18.96 -25.55 4.20
C MET A 1 19.03 -25.82 2.70
N LYS A 2 19.36 -27.05 2.27
CA LYS A 2 19.33 -27.43 0.84
C LYS A 2 17.94 -27.99 0.52
N THR A 3 17.27 -27.38 -0.45
CA THR A 3 15.95 -27.81 -0.92
C THR A 3 16.05 -28.04 -2.43
N THR A 4 15.51 -29.16 -2.90
CA THR A 4 15.42 -29.46 -4.33
C THR A 4 14.01 -29.12 -4.79
N LEU A 5 13.90 -28.36 -5.89
CA LEU A 5 12.64 -27.95 -6.50
C LEU A 5 12.68 -28.27 -8.00
N GLU A 6 11.57 -28.74 -8.55
CA GLU A 6 11.44 -28.95 -9.99
C GLU A 6 11.05 -27.63 -10.67
N ILE A 7 11.85 -27.19 -11.64
CA ILE A 7 11.67 -25.95 -12.38
C ILE A 7 11.85 -26.27 -13.87
N PRO A 8 10.96 -25.81 -14.76
CA PRO A 8 11.14 -25.99 -16.20
C PRO A 8 12.49 -25.44 -16.69
N ASP A 9 13.20 -26.18 -17.56
CA ASP A 9 14.55 -25.82 -18.02
C ASP A 9 14.61 -24.39 -18.61
N LEU A 10 13.60 -24.01 -19.40
CA LEU A 10 13.52 -22.66 -19.97
C LEU A 10 13.48 -21.58 -18.89
N LEU A 11 12.72 -21.81 -17.81
CA LEU A 11 12.62 -20.86 -16.71
C LEU A 11 13.93 -20.81 -15.91
N PHE A 12 14.57 -21.96 -15.69
CA PHE A 12 15.85 -22.05 -15.02
C PHE A 12 16.97 -21.30 -15.76
N ARG A 13 17.03 -21.41 -17.09
CA ARG A 13 17.99 -20.66 -17.92
C ARG A 13 17.77 -19.15 -17.81
N ARG A 14 16.52 -18.71 -17.94
CA ARG A 14 16.17 -17.29 -17.80
C ARG A 14 16.53 -16.75 -16.41
N ALA A 15 16.28 -17.52 -15.36
CA ALA A 15 16.65 -17.14 -14.00
C ALA A 15 18.17 -17.02 -13.83
N LYS A 16 18.98 -17.92 -14.42
CA LYS A 16 20.45 -17.78 -14.41
C LYS A 16 20.94 -16.53 -15.13
N SER A 17 20.39 -16.23 -16.30
CA SER A 17 20.73 -15.01 -17.04
C SER A 17 20.38 -13.76 -16.22
N ALA A 18 19.18 -13.71 -15.65
CA ALA A 18 18.75 -12.59 -14.80
C ALA A 18 19.60 -12.43 -13.53
N ALA A 19 20.05 -13.54 -12.92
CA ALA A 19 20.95 -13.50 -11.77
C ALA A 19 22.32 -12.92 -12.18
N ALA A 20 22.86 -13.36 -13.32
CA ALA A 20 24.14 -12.87 -13.84
C ALA A 20 24.09 -11.38 -14.20
N GLU A 21 23.01 -10.91 -14.83
CA GLU A 21 22.79 -9.49 -15.14
C GLU A 21 22.75 -8.62 -13.88
N ARG A 22 22.23 -9.16 -12.77
CA ARG A 22 22.17 -8.48 -11.47
C ARG A 22 23.45 -8.66 -10.64
N GLY A 23 24.41 -9.47 -11.10
CA GLY A 23 25.63 -9.79 -10.35
C GLY A 23 25.40 -10.60 -9.08
N ILE A 24 24.27 -11.30 -8.95
CA ILE A 24 23.92 -12.13 -7.79
C ILE A 24 23.89 -13.61 -8.14
N SER A 25 23.95 -14.47 -7.13
CA SER A 25 23.80 -15.91 -7.33
C SER A 25 22.34 -16.28 -7.63
N LEU A 26 22.13 -17.39 -8.34
CA LEU A 26 20.78 -17.93 -8.56
C LEU A 26 20.04 -18.21 -7.24
N ARG A 27 20.78 -18.61 -6.20
CA ARG A 27 20.21 -18.85 -4.86
C ARG A 27 19.67 -17.59 -4.23
N GLU A 28 20.41 -16.48 -4.33
CA GLU A 28 19.96 -15.17 -3.85
C GLU A 28 18.73 -14.71 -4.62
N LEU A 29 18.76 -14.79 -5.96
CA LEU A 29 17.61 -14.45 -6.80
C LEU A 29 16.34 -15.21 -6.39
N VAL A 30 16.45 -16.52 -6.17
CA VAL A 30 15.31 -17.35 -5.73
C VAL A 30 14.86 -16.97 -4.32
N SER A 31 15.81 -16.67 -3.42
CA SER A 31 15.49 -16.30 -2.04
C SER A 31 14.77 -14.94 -1.99
N GLU A 32 15.22 -13.97 -2.78
CA GLU A 32 14.58 -12.66 -2.94
C GLU A 32 13.19 -12.79 -3.55
N ALA A 33 13.04 -13.55 -4.64
CA ALA A 33 11.75 -13.75 -5.28
C ALA A 33 10.74 -14.42 -4.34
N LEU A 34 11.18 -15.41 -3.55
CA LEU A 34 10.34 -16.03 -2.53
C LEU A 34 10.01 -15.04 -1.42
N ALA A 35 10.98 -14.26 -0.94
CA ALA A 35 10.75 -13.23 0.06
C ALA A 35 9.80 -12.13 -0.43
N GLU A 36 9.83 -11.77 -1.72
CA GLU A 36 8.90 -10.82 -2.34
C GLU A 36 7.49 -11.39 -2.44
N LYS A 37 7.34 -12.66 -2.84
CA LYS A 37 6.03 -13.32 -2.95
C LYS A 37 5.42 -13.69 -1.59
N LEU A 38 6.26 -13.99 -0.60
CA LEU A 38 5.87 -14.31 0.77
C LEU A 38 5.86 -13.10 1.68
N ARG A 39 6.42 -11.95 1.25
CA ARG A 39 6.08 -10.66 1.81
C ARG A 39 4.58 -10.61 1.70
N VAL A 40 3.96 -10.82 2.85
CA VAL A 40 2.53 -10.94 2.98
C VAL A 40 1.94 -9.74 2.24
N ARG A 41 0.70 -9.89 1.79
CA ARG A 41 -0.23 -8.76 1.66
C ARG A 41 -0.40 -8.08 3.03
N GLU A 42 0.71 -7.62 3.61
CA GLU A 42 0.89 -7.02 4.91
C GLU A 42 0.20 -5.67 4.78
N ASN A 43 -1.10 -5.70 5.07
CA ASN A 43 -2.02 -4.57 5.01
C ASN A 43 -2.29 -3.96 3.62
N GLU A 44 -3.03 -4.67 2.76
CA GLU A 44 -4.16 -3.99 2.12
C GLU A 44 -5.33 -3.74 3.10
N GLU A 45 -5.26 -4.24 4.34
CA GLU A 45 -5.99 -3.59 5.43
C GLU A 45 -5.35 -2.23 5.74
N LYS A 46 -5.61 -1.27 4.86
CA LYS A 46 -5.48 0.16 5.10
C LYS A 46 -5.90 0.45 6.54
N PRO A 47 -4.97 0.75 7.48
CA PRO A 47 -5.32 0.89 8.90
C PRO A 47 -6.38 1.98 9.14
N TRP A 48 -6.44 2.98 8.26
CA TRP A 48 -7.48 3.99 8.22
C TRP A 48 -8.88 3.46 7.85
N LEU A 49 -8.99 2.35 7.12
CA LEU A 49 -10.27 1.65 6.91
C LEU A 49 -10.82 1.04 8.21
N LYS A 50 -9.98 0.67 9.18
CA LYS A 50 -10.43 0.13 10.48
C LYS A 50 -11.19 1.18 11.31
N ALA A 51 -11.00 2.46 11.01
CA ALA A 51 -11.72 3.57 11.64
C ALA A 51 -12.93 4.04 10.79
N PHE A 52 -13.00 3.64 9.52
CA PHE A 52 -14.05 4.06 8.60
C PHE A 52 -15.42 3.59 9.09
N GLY A 53 -16.37 4.52 9.22
CA GLY A 53 -17.74 4.23 9.66
C GLY A 53 -17.97 4.17 11.18
N LYS A 54 -16.93 4.11 12.02
CA LYS A 54 -17.10 4.08 13.49
C LYS A 54 -17.81 5.32 14.06
N LEU A 55 -17.71 6.45 13.36
CA LEU A 55 -18.34 7.71 13.74
C LEU A 55 -19.67 7.98 13.01
N ARG A 56 -20.27 6.98 12.34
CA ARG A 56 -21.52 7.16 11.58
C ARG A 56 -22.67 7.70 12.45
N ARG A 57 -22.69 7.36 13.75
CA ARG A 57 -23.65 7.89 14.72
C ARG A 57 -23.56 9.40 14.95
N LEU A 58 -22.40 10.01 14.71
CA LEU A 58 -22.16 11.44 14.89
C LEU A 58 -22.52 12.27 13.66
N ARG A 59 -23.00 11.64 12.57
CA ARG A 59 -23.32 12.32 11.30
C ARG A 59 -24.24 13.53 11.49
N GLY A 60 -25.23 13.45 12.37
CA GLY A 60 -26.13 14.57 12.67
C GLY A 60 -25.43 15.74 13.34
N GLU A 61 -24.62 15.47 14.37
CA GLU A 61 -23.88 16.51 15.09
C GLU A 61 -22.78 17.13 14.23
N THR A 62 -22.07 16.32 13.44
CA THR A 62 -21.10 16.81 12.46
C THR A 62 -21.76 17.72 11.42
N ALA A 63 -22.97 17.41 10.96
CA ALA A 63 -23.71 18.28 10.04
C ALA A 63 -24.08 19.63 10.68
N ARG A 64 -24.53 19.61 11.94
CA ARG A 64 -24.84 20.83 12.70
C ARG A 64 -23.60 21.72 12.87
N ILE A 65 -22.48 21.15 13.30
CA ILE A 65 -21.22 21.89 13.47
C ILE A 65 -20.75 22.47 12.13
N ASN A 66 -20.75 21.68 11.05
CA ASN A 66 -20.35 22.15 9.73
C ASN A 66 -21.26 23.27 9.21
N GLN A 67 -22.56 23.24 9.51
CA GLN A 67 -23.47 24.32 9.14
C GLN A 67 -23.11 25.62 9.86
N ILE A 68 -22.79 25.56 11.16
CA ILE A 68 -22.34 26.73 11.93
C ILE A 68 -21.03 27.26 11.35
N ILE A 69 -20.05 26.38 11.09
CA ILE A 69 -18.77 26.76 10.49
C ILE A 69 -18.98 27.45 9.14
N LYS A 70 -19.81 26.90 8.26
CA LYS A 70 -20.10 27.54 6.97
C LYS A 70 -20.73 28.92 7.13
N LEU A 71 -21.71 29.05 8.02
CA LEU A 71 -22.37 30.34 8.23
C LEU A 71 -21.39 31.42 8.73
N GLU A 72 -20.46 31.01 9.58
CA GLU A 72 -19.48 31.91 10.20
C GLU A 72 -18.26 32.17 9.30
N PHE A 73 -17.79 31.16 8.56
CA PHE A 73 -16.48 31.15 7.91
C PHE A 73 -16.48 30.89 6.39
N ASP A 74 -17.62 30.63 5.71
CA ASP A 74 -17.64 30.57 4.21
C ASP A 74 -17.59 31.98 3.57
N ARG A 75 -17.64 33.04 4.38
CA ARG A 75 -17.48 34.41 3.88
C ARG A 75 -16.00 34.74 3.81
N ILE A 76 -15.46 34.77 2.60
CA ILE A 76 -14.11 35.29 2.35
C ILE A 76 -14.17 36.81 2.51
N GLU A 77 -13.44 37.34 3.50
CA GLU A 77 -13.34 38.79 3.73
C GLU A 77 -12.83 39.49 2.47
N PRO A 78 -13.35 40.69 2.12
CA PRO A 78 -13.00 41.39 0.90
C PRO A 78 -11.48 41.65 0.77
N GLU A 79 -10.74 41.72 1.88
CA GLU A 79 -9.28 41.83 1.89
C GLU A 79 -8.54 40.59 1.38
N ASP A 80 -9.16 39.41 1.42
CA ASP A 80 -8.56 38.10 1.07
C ASP A 80 -8.77 37.69 -0.41
N HIS A 81 -9.38 38.55 -1.24
CA HIS A 81 -9.64 38.29 -2.68
C HIS A 81 -8.46 38.63 -3.62
N ARG A 82 -7.22 38.69 -3.11
CA ARG A 82 -6.03 39.09 -3.88
C ARG A 82 -5.26 37.93 -4.51
#